data_AF-A0A2V8FVA3-F1
#
_entry.id   AF-A0A2V8FVA3-F1
#
_cell.length_a   1.000
_cell.length_b   1.000
_cell.length_c   1.000
_cell.angle_alpha   90.00
_cell.angle_beta   90.00
_cell.angle_gamma   90.00
#
_symmetry.space_group_name_H-M   'P 1'
#
loop_
_entity.id
_entity.type
_entity.pdbx_description
1 polymer ?
#
loop_
_entity_poly.entity_id
_entity_poly.type
_entity_poly.pdbx_seq_one_letter_code
_entity_poly.pdbx_strand_id
1 'polypeptide(L)'
;MKQYVIAPVLLYLAIKPRPRALFVFVGIAVVSATVAPFLLWAWRPTVDGIFYQMIGPAQPRFDSYSLVALLAVLTGVFVSRWVSVAVQLIVAAIAGTQLRRHGLAGLLLASALAMGATFLAGWQAFQNYYYLVSAMLLVSAITLAGRSRKRVE
;
A
#
# COMPACT_ATOMS: atom_id res chain seq x y z
N MET A 1 -6.59 9.27 -4.13
CA MET A 1 -5.27 8.63 -4.02
C MET A 1 -5.20 7.89 -2.69
N LYS A 2 -4.80 6.63 -2.76
CA LYS A 2 -5.14 5.60 -1.79
C LYS A 2 -4.14 5.57 -0.62
N GLN A 3 -4.63 5.62 0.62
CA GLN A 3 -3.81 5.65 1.85
C GLN A 3 -2.77 4.52 1.94
N TYR A 4 -2.98 3.45 1.17
CA TYR A 4 -2.15 2.27 1.15
C TYR A 4 -0.72 2.50 0.61
N VAL A 5 -0.42 3.66 -0.01
CA VAL A 5 0.97 4.04 -0.38
C VAL A 5 1.78 4.65 0.76
N ILE A 6 1.15 5.00 1.90
CA ILE A 6 1.83 5.64 3.03
C ILE A 6 2.87 4.69 3.64
N ALA A 7 2.51 3.44 3.92
CA ALA A 7 3.44 2.51 4.55
C ALA A 7 4.67 2.18 3.69
N PRO A 8 4.57 1.94 2.37
CA PRO A 8 5.76 1.84 1.50
C PRO A 8 6.72 3.04 1.60
N VAL A 9 6.19 4.27 1.63
CA VAL A 9 7.00 5.49 1.77
C VAL A 9 7.67 5.56 3.14
N LEU A 10 6.93 5.30 4.21
CA LEU A 10 7.47 5.27 5.58
C LEU A 10 8.54 4.20 5.73
N LEU A 11 8.33 3.01 5.16
CA LEU A 11 9.31 1.92 5.16
C LEU A 11 10.58 2.30 4.42
N TYR A 12 10.46 2.96 3.27
CA TYR A 12 11.62 3.43 2.52
C TYR A 12 12.44 4.44 3.33
N LEU A 13 11.79 5.42 3.96
CA LEU A 13 12.46 6.42 4.80
C LEU A 13 13.08 5.79 6.05
N ALA A 14 12.41 4.82 6.68
CA ALA A 14 12.93 4.11 7.85
C ALA A 14 14.18 3.27 7.54
N ILE A 15 14.23 2.64 6.36
CA ILE A 15 15.37 1.82 5.93
C ILE A 15 16.50 2.68 5.35
N LYS A 16 16.18 3.81 4.72
CA LYS A 16 17.13 4.78 4.17
C LYS A 16 16.84 6.20 4.66
N PRO A 17 17.32 6.57 5.86
CA PRO A 17 17.03 7.88 6.47
C PRO A 17 17.65 9.07 5.73
N ARG A 18 18.64 8.83 4.85
CA ARG A 18 19.23 9.84 3.96
C ARG A 18 19.02 9.45 2.49
N PRO A 19 17.79 9.53 1.97
CA PRO A 19 17.54 9.26 0.56
C PRO A 19 18.27 10.31 -0.29
N ARG A 20 18.85 9.90 -1.43
CA ARG A 20 19.46 10.87 -2.35
C ARG A 20 18.37 11.81 -2.87
N ALA A 21 18.64 13.11 -2.85
CA ALA A 21 17.71 14.15 -3.29
C ALA A 21 17.12 13.87 -4.69
N LEU A 22 17.94 13.32 -5.59
CA LEU A 22 17.50 12.90 -6.93
C LEU A 22 16.32 11.91 -6.90
N PHE A 23 16.36 10.88 -6.06
CA PHE A 23 15.27 9.89 -6.00
C PHE A 23 14.00 10.45 -5.37
N VAL A 24 14.16 11.36 -4.40
CA VAL A 24 13.02 12.09 -3.82
C VAL A 24 12.39 12.98 -4.89
N PHE A 25 13.21 13.71 -5.65
CA PHE A 25 12.75 14.57 -6.74
C PHE A 25 12.04 13.78 -7.83
N VAL A 26 12.60 12.64 -8.27
CA VAL A 26 11.95 11.76 -9.26
C VAL A 26 10.60 11.25 -8.72
N GLY A 27 10.53 10.84 -7.46
CA GLY A 27 9.28 10.43 -6.84
C GLY A 27 8.22 11.54 -6.84
N ILE A 28 8.61 12.75 -6.42
CA ILE A 28 7.74 13.93 -6.45
C ILE A 28 7.31 14.25 -7.87
N ALA A 29 8.22 14.23 -8.85
CA ALA A 29 7.93 14.52 -10.24
C ALA A 29 6.92 13.53 -10.82
N VAL A 30 7.05 12.24 -10.52
CA VAL A 30 6.09 11.21 -10.97
C VAL A 30 4.73 11.39 -10.31
N VAL A 31 4.68 11.63 -9.00
CA VAL A 31 3.42 11.90 -8.29
C VAL A 31 2.75 13.16 -8.83
N SER A 32 3.51 14.24 -9.03
CA SER A 32 3.00 15.48 -9.61
C SER A 32 2.52 15.27 -11.05
N ALA A 33 3.29 14.60 -11.90
CA ALA A 33 2.87 14.32 -13.28
C ALA A 33 1.59 13.47 -13.36
N THR A 34 1.39 12.57 -12.38
CA THR A 34 0.19 11.70 -12.35
C THR A 34 -1.02 12.36 -11.69
N VAL A 35 -0.84 13.29 -10.75
CA VAL A 35 -1.93 13.90 -9.99
C VAL A 35 -2.28 15.32 -10.49
N ALA A 36 -1.29 16.09 -10.96
CA ALA A 36 -1.48 17.48 -11.38
C ALA A 36 -2.53 17.65 -12.50
N PRO A 37 -2.61 16.80 -13.55
CA PRO A 37 -3.66 16.93 -14.55
C PRO A 37 -5.06 16.88 -13.93
N PHE A 38 -5.28 15.98 -12.97
CA PHE A 38 -6.56 15.85 -12.27
C PHE A 38 -6.84 17.02 -11.32
N LEU A 39 -5.80 17.54 -10.66
CA LEU A 39 -5.93 18.75 -9.84
C LEU A 39 -6.22 20.00 -10.68
N LEU A 40 -5.72 20.09 -11.91
CA LEU A 40 -5.97 21.23 -12.79
C LEU A 40 -7.36 21.17 -13.43
N TRP A 41 -7.78 20.00 -13.92
CA TRP A 41 -9.09 19.86 -14.60
C TRP A 41 -10.26 19.56 -13.66
N ALA A 42 -10.04 18.87 -12.54
CA ALA A 42 -11.09 18.36 -11.67
C ALA A 42 -10.65 18.37 -10.19
N TRP A 43 -10.20 19.53 -9.69
CA TRP A 43 -9.59 19.65 -8.35
C TRP A 43 -10.48 19.11 -7.22
N ARG A 44 -11.77 19.49 -7.21
CA ARG A 44 -12.70 19.15 -6.14
C ARG A 44 -13.01 17.65 -6.10
N PRO A 45 -13.43 16.99 -7.22
CA PRO A 45 -13.54 15.53 -7.24
C PRO A 45 -12.24 14.79 -6.92
N THR A 46 -11.08 15.35 -7.29
CA THR A 46 -9.78 14.73 -7.01
C THR A 46 -9.48 14.74 -5.51
N VAL A 47 -9.65 15.88 -4.85
CA VAL A 47 -9.47 16.04 -3.41
C VAL A 47 -10.48 15.18 -2.65
N ASP A 48 -11.77 15.27 -3.01
CA ASP A 48 -12.81 14.46 -2.39
C ASP A 48 -12.53 12.96 -2.56
N GLY A 49 -12.06 12.53 -3.74
CA GLY A 49 -11.66 11.14 -4.01
C GLY A 49 -10.41 10.69 -3.26
N ILE A 50 -9.52 11.59 -2.83
CA ILE A 50 -8.39 11.27 -1.95
C ILE A 50 -8.88 10.98 -0.54
N PHE A 51 -9.81 11.79 -0.04
CA PHE A 51 -10.31 11.69 1.33
C PHE A 51 -11.60 10.86 1.47
N TYR A 52 -12.16 10.36 0.36
CA TYR A 52 -13.47 9.71 0.32
C TYR A 52 -13.62 8.58 1.34
N GLN A 53 -12.60 7.72 1.49
CA GLN A 53 -12.63 6.62 2.46
C GLN A 53 -12.52 7.08 3.94
N MET A 54 -11.97 8.28 4.18
CA MET A 54 -11.83 8.88 5.52
C MET A 54 -13.04 9.70 5.95
N ILE A 55 -13.73 10.35 5.00
CA ILE A 55 -14.78 11.33 5.30
C ILE A 55 -16.17 10.79 4.98
N GLY A 56 -16.32 9.92 3.97
CA GLY A 56 -17.62 9.40 3.56
C GLY A 56 -18.28 8.50 4.61
N PRO A 57 -19.63 8.51 4.74
CA PRO A 57 -20.39 7.54 5.53
C PRO A 57 -20.50 6.21 4.77
N ALA A 58 -19.37 5.68 4.30
CA ALA A 58 -19.36 4.47 3.50
C ALA A 58 -19.48 3.27 4.44
N GLN A 59 -20.64 2.64 4.54
CA GLN A 59 -20.72 1.32 5.17
C GLN A 59 -19.79 0.33 4.45
N PRO A 60 -19.38 -0.78 5.09
CA PRO A 60 -18.67 -1.85 4.41
C PRO A 60 -19.43 -2.29 3.17
N ARG A 61 -18.71 -2.37 2.06
CA ARG A 61 -19.32 -2.76 0.79
C ARG A 61 -19.33 -4.28 0.73
N PHE A 62 -20.50 -4.89 0.67
CA PHE A 62 -20.64 -6.34 0.76
C PHE A 62 -20.16 -7.09 -0.50
N ASP A 63 -19.97 -6.39 -1.62
CA ASP A 63 -19.31 -6.88 -2.84
C ASP A 63 -17.77 -6.76 -2.79
N SER A 64 -17.20 -6.39 -1.64
CA SER A 64 -15.76 -6.30 -1.40
C SER A 64 -15.14 -7.68 -1.15
N TYR A 65 -13.95 -7.91 -1.70
CA TYR A 65 -13.12 -9.09 -1.43
C TYR A 65 -12.25 -8.92 -0.16
N SER A 66 -12.81 -8.38 0.92
CA SER A 66 -12.07 -8.13 2.17
C SER A 66 -12.58 -9.00 3.33
N LEU A 67 -11.70 -9.28 4.31
CA LEU A 67 -12.08 -10.02 5.51
C LEU A 67 -13.10 -9.25 6.34
N VAL A 68 -13.07 -7.90 6.32
CA VAL A 68 -14.07 -7.09 7.02
C VAL A 68 -15.46 -7.25 6.40
N ALA A 69 -15.55 -7.32 5.07
CA ALA A 69 -16.82 -7.58 4.41
C ALA A 69 -17.33 -8.99 4.72
N LEU A 70 -16.44 -10.00 4.68
CA LEU A 70 -16.77 -11.37 5.06
C LEU A 70 -17.28 -11.46 6.51
N LEU A 71 -16.58 -10.82 7.46
CA LEU A 71 -16.98 -10.78 8.87
C LEU A 71 -18.31 -10.07 9.05
N ALA A 72 -18.55 -8.96 8.35
CA ALA A 72 -19.81 -8.23 8.41
C ALA A 72 -20.98 -9.07 7.88
N VAL A 73 -20.78 -9.85 6.81
CA VAL A 73 -21.80 -10.79 6.29
C VAL A 73 -22.08 -11.92 7.28
N LEU A 74 -21.04 -12.49 7.91
CA LEU A 74 -21.20 -13.63 8.81
C LEU A 74 -21.72 -13.27 10.20
N THR A 75 -21.38 -12.09 10.71
CA THR A 75 -21.63 -11.71 12.12
C THR A 75 -22.51 -10.47 12.29
N GLY A 76 -22.73 -9.70 11.23
CA GLY A 76 -23.38 -8.38 11.31
C GLY A 76 -22.52 -7.29 11.97
N VAL A 77 -21.28 -7.60 12.39
CA VAL A 77 -20.40 -6.66 13.10
C VAL A 77 -19.60 -5.83 12.11
N PHE A 78 -19.66 -4.50 12.29
CA PHE A 78 -18.90 -3.55 11.50
C PHE A 78 -17.64 -3.10 12.25
N VAL A 79 -16.48 -3.43 11.70
CA VAL A 79 -15.18 -3.06 12.25
C VAL A 79 -14.85 -1.61 11.86
N SER A 80 -14.17 -0.82 12.70
CA SER A 80 -13.79 0.56 12.36
C SER A 80 -12.86 0.63 11.13
N ARG A 81 -13.06 1.64 10.26
CA ARG A 81 -12.19 1.92 9.09
C ARG A 81 -10.70 2.08 9.43
N TRP A 82 -10.41 2.54 10.63
CA TRP A 82 -9.04 2.73 11.14
C TRP A 82 -8.29 1.41 11.35
N VAL A 83 -9.00 0.27 11.42
CA VAL A 83 -8.36 -1.04 11.52
C VAL A 83 -7.50 -1.33 10.30
N SER A 84 -7.92 -0.92 9.09
CA SER A 84 -7.09 -1.07 7.89
C SER A 84 -5.75 -0.34 7.98
N VAL A 85 -5.75 0.88 8.52
CA VAL A 85 -4.54 1.69 8.75
C VAL A 85 -3.68 1.08 9.85
N ALA A 86 -4.28 0.67 10.97
CA ALA A 86 -3.56 0.03 12.06
C ALA A 86 -2.88 -1.28 11.61
N VAL A 87 -3.63 -2.15 10.92
CA VAL A 87 -3.11 -3.38 10.34
C VAL A 87 -1.99 -3.10 9.34
N GLN A 88 -2.14 -2.06 8.51
CA GLN A 88 -1.07 -1.66 7.59
C GLN A 88 0.22 -1.32 8.32
N LEU A 89 0.15 -0.47 9.36
CA LEU A 89 1.31 -0.02 10.11
C LEU A 89 1.95 -1.17 10.89
N ILE A 90 1.14 -2.04 11.51
CA ILE A 90 1.61 -3.23 12.23
C ILE A 90 2.35 -4.17 11.28
N VAL A 91 1.73 -4.53 10.15
CA VAL A 91 2.34 -5.43 9.17
C VAL A 91 3.58 -4.80 8.55
N ALA A 92 3.55 -3.49 8.25
CA ALA A 92 4.72 -2.77 7.77
C ALA A 92 5.86 -2.82 8.80
N ALA A 93 5.60 -2.57 10.08
CA ALA A 93 6.61 -2.61 11.12
C ALA A 93 7.21 -4.03 11.28
N ILE A 94 6.36 -5.06 11.32
CA ILE A 94 6.79 -6.46 11.46
C ILE A 94 7.59 -6.89 10.22
N ALA A 95 7.01 -6.75 9.02
CA ALA A 95 7.65 -7.16 7.78
C ALA A 95 8.93 -6.33 7.53
N GLY A 96 8.88 -5.02 7.78
CA GLY A 96 10.03 -4.13 7.64
C GLY A 96 11.19 -4.51 8.56
N THR A 97 10.92 -4.82 9.84
CA THR A 97 11.97 -5.23 10.78
C THR A 97 12.59 -6.59 10.43
N GLN A 98 11.79 -7.53 9.95
CA GLN A 98 12.26 -8.87 9.53
C GLN A 98 12.99 -8.83 8.18
N LEU A 99 12.55 -8.00 7.24
CA LEU A 99 13.03 -8.01 5.86
C LEU A 99 14.07 -6.92 5.55
N ARG A 100 14.36 -5.99 6.47
CA ARG A 100 15.35 -4.91 6.27
C ARG A 100 16.73 -5.39 5.79
N ARG A 101 17.14 -6.60 6.17
CA ARG A 101 18.44 -7.19 5.76
C ARG A 101 18.47 -7.60 4.28
N HIS A 102 17.30 -7.76 3.65
CA HIS A 102 17.17 -8.16 2.25
C HIS A 102 17.16 -6.96 1.28
N GLY A 103 17.52 -5.76 1.73
CA GLY A 103 17.66 -4.56 0.90
C GLY A 103 16.38 -4.22 0.13
N LEU A 104 16.52 -3.92 -1.17
CA LEU A 104 15.38 -3.54 -2.03
C LEU A 104 14.33 -4.65 -2.14
N ALA A 105 14.73 -5.91 -2.28
CA ALA A 105 13.79 -7.03 -2.38
C ALA A 105 12.94 -7.15 -1.11
N GLY A 106 13.56 -6.99 0.06
CA GLY A 106 12.88 -6.97 1.35
C GLY A 106 11.94 -5.79 1.51
N LEU A 107 12.34 -4.60 1.06
CA LEU A 107 11.48 -3.41 1.06
C LEU A 107 10.24 -3.60 0.17
N LEU A 108 10.43 -4.14 -1.04
CA LEU A 108 9.33 -4.42 -1.97
C LEU A 108 8.37 -5.46 -1.40
N LEU A 109 8.90 -6.53 -0.77
CA LEU A 109 8.08 -7.55 -0.11
C LEU A 109 7.30 -6.96 1.05
N ALA A 110 7.96 -6.24 1.96
CA ALA A 110 7.31 -5.60 3.10
C ALA A 110 6.21 -4.62 2.66
N SER A 111 6.45 -3.87 1.58
CA SER A 111 5.47 -2.96 0.99
C SER A 111 4.26 -3.70 0.42
N ALA A 112 4.50 -4.80 -0.31
CA ALA A 112 3.43 -5.64 -0.86
C ALA A 112 2.58 -6.29 0.25
N LEU A 113 3.22 -6.83 1.29
CA LEU A 113 2.55 -7.43 2.44
C LEU A 113 1.72 -6.40 3.23
N ALA A 114 2.30 -5.23 3.52
CA ALA A 114 1.59 -4.17 4.21
C ALA A 114 0.35 -3.71 3.42
N MET A 115 0.50 -3.51 2.11
CA MET A 115 -0.60 -3.11 1.24
C MET A 115 -1.68 -4.20 1.12
N GLY A 116 -1.28 -5.47 0.97
CA GLY A 116 -2.20 -6.60 0.97
C GLY A 116 -2.99 -6.71 2.28
N ALA A 117 -2.33 -6.50 3.42
CA ALA A 117 -2.99 -6.50 4.71
C ALA A 117 -4.00 -5.35 4.86
N THR A 118 -3.70 -4.17 4.32
CA THR A 118 -4.65 -3.05 4.28
C THR A 118 -5.91 -3.40 3.48
N PHE A 119 -5.76 -4.10 2.35
CA PHE A 119 -6.90 -4.52 1.54
C PHE A 119 -7.76 -5.56 2.23
N LEU A 120 -7.15 -6.56 2.87
CA LEU A 120 -7.87 -7.56 3.66
C LEU A 120 -8.64 -6.93 4.83
N ALA A 121 -8.06 -5.92 5.48
CA ALA A 121 -8.68 -5.20 6.60
C ALA A 121 -9.53 -3.98 6.19
N GLY A 122 -9.70 -3.73 4.88
CA GLY A 122 -10.41 -2.57 4.35
C GLY A 122 -11.92 -2.79 4.23
N TRP A 123 -12.70 -1.70 4.34
CA TRP A 123 -14.14 -1.71 4.05
C TRP A 123 -14.47 -1.90 2.57
N GLN A 124 -13.51 -1.60 1.69
CA GLN A 124 -13.66 -1.67 0.24
C GLN A 124 -12.34 -2.13 -0.39
N ALA A 125 -12.28 -3.39 -0.81
CA ALA A 125 -11.19 -3.96 -1.57
C ALA A 125 -11.72 -4.73 -2.77
N PHE A 126 -11.38 -4.28 -3.98
CA PHE A 126 -11.80 -4.92 -5.22
C PHE A 126 -10.67 -5.75 -5.82
N GLN A 127 -11.01 -6.64 -6.74
CA GLN A 127 -10.07 -7.58 -7.37
C GLN A 127 -8.83 -6.90 -7.98
N ASN A 128 -8.99 -5.71 -8.57
CA ASN A 128 -7.87 -4.92 -9.11
C ASN A 128 -6.80 -4.56 -8.06
N TYR A 129 -7.14 -4.53 -6.78
CA TYR A 129 -6.19 -4.24 -5.71
C TYR A 129 -5.30 -5.45 -5.44
N TYR A 130 -5.87 -6.65 -5.50
CA TYR A 130 -5.14 -7.91 -5.37
C TYR A 130 -4.24 -8.16 -6.58
N TYR A 131 -4.66 -7.80 -7.79
CA TYR A 131 -3.76 -7.83 -8.97
C TYR A 131 -2.52 -6.96 -8.77
N LEU A 132 -2.68 -5.75 -8.19
CA LEU A 132 -1.55 -4.89 -7.87
C LEU A 132 -0.62 -5.51 -6.82
N VAL A 133 -1.17 -6.08 -5.74
CA VAL A 133 -0.38 -6.79 -4.71
C VAL A 133 0.39 -7.96 -5.34
N SER A 134 -0.26 -8.77 -6.17
CA SER A 134 0.36 -9.90 -6.87
C SER A 134 1.52 -9.43 -7.76
N ALA A 135 1.35 -8.33 -8.51
CA ALA A 135 2.42 -7.76 -9.31
C ALA A 135 3.61 -7.33 -8.43
N MET A 136 3.36 -6.68 -7.29
CA MET A 136 4.43 -6.29 -6.36
C MET A 136 5.15 -7.49 -5.75
N LEU A 137 4.41 -8.56 -5.40
CA LEU A 137 5.00 -9.82 -4.91
C LEU A 137 5.88 -10.47 -5.97
N LEU A 138 5.44 -10.51 -7.23
CA LEU A 138 6.24 -11.03 -8.35
C LEU A 138 7.52 -10.23 -8.55
N VAL A 139 7.43 -8.90 -8.57
CA VAL A 139 8.63 -8.03 -8.70
C VAL A 139 9.58 -8.24 -7.51
N SER A 140 9.05 -8.38 -6.30
CA SER A 140 9.86 -8.73 -5.13
C SER A 140 10.57 -10.09 -5.29
N ALA A 141 9.86 -11.13 -5.73
CA ALA A 141 10.43 -12.45 -5.96
C ALA A 141 11.54 -12.42 -7.03
N ILE A 142 11.32 -11.72 -8.14
CA ILE A 142 12.33 -11.54 -9.21
C ILE A 142 13.57 -10.83 -8.67
N THR A 143 13.40 -9.74 -7.90
CA THR A 143 14.54 -9.01 -7.33
C THR A 143 15.31 -9.83 -6.28
N LEU A 144 14.64 -10.71 -5.55
CA LEU A 144 15.27 -11.63 -4.61
C LEU A 144 16.08 -12.71 -5.35
N ALA A 145 15.49 -13.33 -6.37
CA ALA A 145 16.16 -14.35 -7.19
C ALA A 145 17.40 -13.80 -7.91
N GLY A 146 17.31 -12.58 -8.46
CA GLY A 146 18.45 -11.92 -9.11
C GLY A 146 19.62 -11.61 -8.17
N ARG A 147 19.36 -11.43 -6.86
CA ARG A 147 20.43 -11.26 -5.85
C ARG A 147 21.14 -12.56 -5.52
N SER A 148 20.41 -13.68 -5.44
CA SER A 148 21.01 -14.98 -5.18
C SER A 148 22.01 -15.37 -6.27
N ARG A 149 21.71 -15.08 -7.54
CA ARG A 149 22.62 -15.38 -8.66
C ARG A 149 23.95 -14.63 -8.56
N LYS A 150 23.92 -13.33 -8.21
CA LYS A 150 25.13 -12.49 -8.01
C LYS A 150 26.00 -12.85 -6.79
N ARG A 151 25.56 -13.75 -5.91
CA ARG A 151 26.36 -14.23 -4.76
C ARG A 151 27.14 -15.51 -5.06
N VAL A 152 26.78 -16.20 -6.15
CA VAL A 152 27.36 -17.50 -6.55
C VAL A 152 28.40 -17.32 -7.67
N GLU A 153 28.32 -16.23 -8.42
CA GLU A 153 29.35 -15.73 -9.34
C GLU A 153 30.38 -14.87 -8.60
#